data_AF-A0A957QS74-F1
#
_entry.id   AF-A0A957QS74-F1
#
_cell.length_a   1.000
_cell.length_b   1.000
_cell.length_c   1.000
_cell.angle_alpha   90.00
_cell.angle_beta   90.00
_cell.angle_gamma   90.00
#
_symmetry.space_group_name_H-M   'P 1'
#
loop_
_entity.id
_entity.type
_entity.pdbx_description
1 polymer ?
#
loop_
_entity_poly.entity_id
_entity_poly.type
_entity_poly.pdbx_seq_one_letter_code
_entity_poly.pdbx_strand_id
1 'polypeptide(L)'
;YLANVLPNVWCDISEGLPFAGRGAKRILAEVLEMAPLSRVCYGSDTYGSPEPFFSSALLGRQMLSQVLEELIADGFLHAVQAPGIARRILADNARELYQLG
;
A
#
# COMPACT_ATOMS: atom_id res chain seq x y z
N TYR A 1 -3.00 -7.77 12.96
CA TYR A 1 -3.35 -7.60 14.39
C TYR A 1 -2.66 -6.40 15.03
N LEU A 2 -1.32 -6.36 15.11
CA LEU A 2 -0.60 -5.28 15.83
C LEU A 2 -0.99 -3.86 15.38
N ALA A 3 -1.04 -3.59 14.08
CA ALA A 3 -1.47 -2.29 13.56
C ALA A 3 -2.93 -1.91 13.85
N ASN A 4 -3.79 -2.87 14.22
CA ASN A 4 -5.18 -2.57 14.67
C ASN A 4 -5.23 -2.16 16.14
N VAL A 5 -4.40 -2.78 16.98
CA VAL A 5 -4.55 -2.68 18.44
C VAL A 5 -3.55 -1.71 19.07
N LEU A 6 -2.38 -1.52 18.45
CA LEU A 6 -1.34 -0.61 18.95
C LEU A 6 -1.37 0.70 18.16
N PRO A 7 -1.63 1.86 18.81
CA PRO A 7 -1.82 3.14 18.13
C PRO A 7 -0.54 3.69 17.47
N ASN A 8 0.62 3.13 17.82
CA ASN A 8 1.95 3.52 17.35
C ASN A 8 2.56 2.49 16.37
N VAL A 9 1.80 1.48 15.93
CA VAL A 9 2.28 0.47 14.99
C VAL A 9 1.70 0.69 13.60
N TRP A 10 2.58 0.64 12.61
CA TRP A 10 2.26 0.71 11.19
C TRP A 10 2.70 -0.59 10.51
N CYS A 11 2.00 -0.98 9.45
CA CYS A 11 2.33 -2.14 8.63
C CYS A 11 3.06 -1.66 7.37
N ASP A 12 4.35 -1.94 7.27
CA ASP A 12 5.14 -1.62 6.09
C ASP A 12 5.13 -2.80 5.10
N ILE A 13 4.89 -2.53 3.82
CA ILE A 13 4.87 -3.54 2.75
C ILE A 13 5.97 -3.33 1.71
N SER A 14 6.92 -2.44 1.98
CA SER A 14 7.94 -1.97 1.03
C SER A 14 8.86 -3.09 0.58
N GLU A 15 9.30 -3.97 1.48
CA GLU A 15 10.22 -5.07 1.14
C GLU A 15 9.59 -6.07 0.17
N GLY A 16 8.31 -6.41 0.34
CA GLY A 16 7.69 -7.50 -0.41
C GLY A 16 7.24 -7.12 -1.83
N LEU A 17 6.72 -5.90 -2.00
CA LEU A 17 6.03 -5.51 -3.23
C LEU A 17 6.92 -5.40 -4.49
N PRO A 18 8.07 -4.71 -4.45
CA PRO A 18 8.89 -4.41 -5.63
C PRO A 18 9.40 -5.68 -6.32
N PHE A 19 9.65 -6.74 -5.55
CA PHE A 19 10.27 -7.97 -6.04
C PHE A 19 9.27 -9.11 -6.30
N ALA A 20 8.04 -9.00 -5.81
CA ALA A 20 7.04 -10.06 -5.95
C ALA A 20 6.39 -10.14 -7.34
N GLY A 21 6.57 -9.13 -8.21
CA GLY A 21 5.97 -9.08 -9.53
C GLY A 21 4.44 -9.29 -9.47
N ARG A 22 3.91 -10.36 -10.07
CA ARG A 22 2.48 -10.70 -9.99
C ARG A 22 2.00 -11.02 -8.56
N GLY A 23 2.90 -11.46 -7.68
CA GLY A 23 2.60 -11.76 -6.28
C GLY A 23 2.26 -10.52 -5.45
N ALA A 24 2.67 -9.32 -5.89
CA ALA A 24 2.43 -8.07 -5.20
C ALA A 24 0.93 -7.80 -4.95
N LYS A 25 0.07 -8.15 -5.91
CA LYS A 25 -1.40 -8.05 -5.74
C LYS A 25 -1.89 -8.90 -4.56
N ARG A 26 -1.43 -10.14 -4.46
CA ARG A 26 -1.85 -11.07 -3.39
C ARG A 26 -1.36 -10.59 -2.03
N ILE A 27 -0.12 -10.12 -1.94
CA ILE A 27 0.43 -9.52 -0.71
C ILE A 27 -0.43 -8.33 -0.28
N LEU A 28 -0.75 -7.43 -1.22
CA LEU A 28 -1.62 -6.29 -0.94
C LEU A 28 -3.00 -6.74 -0.45
N ALA A 29 -3.67 -7.65 -1.16
CA ALA A 29 -4.98 -8.15 -0.77
C ALA A 29 -5.00 -8.72 0.65
N GLU A 30 -4.09 -9.67 0.95
CA GLU A 30 -3.98 -10.31 2.27
C GLU A 30 -3.67 -9.28 3.38
N VAL A 31 -2.86 -8.25 3.09
CA VAL A 31 -2.59 -7.17 4.05
C VAL A 31 -3.82 -6.30 4.27
N LEU A 32 -4.54 -5.91 3.23
CA LEU A 32 -5.71 -5.02 3.34
C LEU A 32 -6.94 -5.72 3.93
N GLU A 33 -7.01 -7.05 3.92
CA GLU A 33 -8.00 -7.82 4.67
C GLU A 33 -7.83 -7.67 6.20
N MET A 34 -6.60 -7.41 6.65
CA MET A 34 -6.24 -7.52 8.07
C MET A 34 -5.76 -6.21 8.70
N ALA A 35 -5.10 -5.33 7.96
CA ALA A 35 -4.50 -4.10 8.47
C ALA A 35 -5.39 -2.89 8.18
N PRO A 36 -5.50 -1.91 9.11
CA PRO A 36 -6.21 -0.67 8.81
C PRO A 36 -5.55 0.05 7.64
N LEU A 37 -6.35 0.46 6.65
CA LEU A 37 -5.87 1.20 5.46
C LEU A 37 -5.10 2.48 5.84
N SER A 38 -5.47 3.10 6.97
CA SER A 38 -4.81 4.28 7.54
C SER A 38 -3.46 3.98 8.20
N ARG A 39 -3.03 2.72 8.26
CA ARG A 39 -1.80 2.26 8.93
C ARG A 39 -0.89 1.41 8.04
N VAL A 40 -1.20 1.29 6.74
CA VAL A 40 -0.35 0.57 5.78
C VAL A 40 0.56 1.56 5.05
N CYS A 41 1.87 1.33 5.07
CA CYS A 41 2.87 2.16 4.40
C CYS A 41 3.52 1.42 3.26
N TYR A 42 3.78 2.13 2.16
CA TYR A 42 4.53 1.63 1.02
C TYR A 42 5.71 2.56 0.70
N GLY A 43 6.85 1.93 0.43
CA GLY A 43 8.08 2.52 -0.10
C GLY A 43 8.64 1.61 -1.19
N SER A 44 9.58 2.13 -1.98
CA SER A 44 10.07 1.39 -3.13
C SER A 44 11.04 0.25 -2.76
N ASP A 45 11.59 0.28 -1.55
CA ASP A 45 12.64 -0.61 -1.03
C ASP A 45 13.80 -0.83 -2.03
N THR A 46 14.15 0.24 -2.73
CA THR A 46 15.17 0.23 -3.77
C THR A 46 16.29 1.19 -3.43
N TYR A 47 17.50 0.89 -3.91
CA TYR A 47 18.67 1.74 -3.78
C TYR A 47 19.48 1.74 -5.07
N GLY A 48 20.37 2.72 -5.22
CA GLY A 48 21.26 2.82 -6.39
C GLY A 48 20.64 3.61 -7.54
N SER A 49 20.37 2.94 -8.66
CA SER A 49 19.94 3.59 -9.90
C SER A 49 18.47 4.07 -9.84
N PRO A 50 18.04 5.03 -10.67
CA PRO A 50 16.67 5.56 -10.64
C PRO A 50 15.60 4.60 -11.21
N GLU A 51 15.97 3.67 -12.09
CA GLU A 51 15.02 2.80 -12.79
C GLU A 51 14.25 1.84 -11.86
N PRO A 52 14.85 1.24 -10.82
CA PRO A 52 14.13 0.47 -9.81
C PRO A 52 13.07 1.27 -9.06
N PHE A 53 13.32 2.54 -8.73
CA PHE A 53 12.34 3.39 -8.04
C PHE A 53 11.09 3.59 -8.90
N PHE A 54 11.28 3.88 -10.19
CA PHE A 54 10.17 4.04 -11.13
C PHE A 54 9.38 2.74 -11.30
N SER A 55 10.08 1.63 -11.48
CA SER A 55 9.47 0.31 -11.71
C SER A 55 8.67 -0.14 -10.50
N SER A 56 9.22 0.04 -9.30
CA SER A 56 8.55 -0.25 -8.03
C SER A 56 7.29 0.60 -7.89
N ALA A 57 7.39 1.92 -8.08
CA ALA A 57 6.24 2.82 -7.97
C ALA A 57 5.13 2.51 -9.00
N LEU A 58 5.50 2.09 -10.21
CA LEU A 58 4.53 1.65 -11.23
C LEU A 58 3.80 0.38 -10.79
N LEU A 59 4.55 -0.64 -10.35
CA LEU A 59 4.00 -1.90 -9.88
C LEU A 59 3.07 -1.69 -8.68
N GLY A 60 3.52 -0.95 -7.67
CA GLY A 60 2.72 -0.64 -6.48
C GLY A 60 1.39 0.03 -6.82
N ARG A 61 1.39 1.04 -7.71
CA ARG A 61 0.15 1.70 -8.17
C ARG A 61 -0.78 0.75 -8.92
N GLN A 62 -0.25 -0.04 -9.84
CA GLN A 62 -1.04 -0.96 -10.65
C GLN A 62 -1.69 -2.05 -9.80
N MET A 63 -0.91 -2.67 -8.91
CA MET A 63 -1.42 -3.76 -8.07
C MET A 63 -2.41 -3.25 -7.03
N LEU A 64 -2.17 -2.07 -6.44
CA LEU A 64 -3.12 -1.45 -5.51
C LEU A 64 -4.43 -1.08 -6.20
N SER A 65 -4.39 -0.54 -7.43
CA SER A 65 -5.61 -0.25 -8.20
C SER A 65 -6.46 -1.50 -8.36
N GLN A 66 -5.85 -2.63 -8.76
CA GLN A 66 -6.57 -3.89 -8.94
C GLN A 66 -7.22 -4.40 -7.65
N VAL A 67 -6.51 -4.33 -6.52
CA VAL A 67 -7.08 -4.73 -5.22
C VAL A 67 -8.25 -3.82 -4.82
N LEU A 68 -8.11 -2.50 -5.00
CA LEU A 68 -9.19 -1.56 -4.69
C LEU A 68 -10.40 -1.76 -5.61
N GLU A 69 -10.19 -2.05 -6.90
CA GLU A 69 -11.25 -2.39 -7.86
C GLU A 69 -12.02 -3.65 -7.43
N GLU A 70 -11.32 -4.69 -6.96
CA GLU A 70 -11.94 -5.91 -6.43
C GLU A 70 -12.78 -5.61 -5.18
N LEU A 71 -12.22 -4.87 -4.23
CA LEU A 71 -12.96 -4.47 -3.02
C LEU A 71 -14.20 -3.62 -3.34
N ILE A 72 -14.16 -2.82 -4.41
CA ILE A 72 -15.34 -2.08 -4.90
C ILE A 72 -16.36 -3.04 -5.52
N ALA A 73 -15.91 -3.96 -6.38
CA ALA A 73 -16.78 -4.92 -7.04
C ALA A 73 -17.51 -5.84 -6.04
N ASP A 74 -16.82 -6.22 -4.96
CA ASP A 74 -17.35 -7.04 -3.87
C ASP A 74 -18.21 -6.24 -2.88
N GLY A 75 -18.28 -4.90 -3.02
CA GLY A 75 -19.11 -4.04 -2.18
C GLY A 75 -18.50 -3.68 -0.81
N PHE A 76 -17.23 -3.98 -0.58
CA PHE A 76 -16.50 -3.57 0.63
C PHE A 76 -16.10 -2.09 0.63
N LEU A 77 -15.94 -1.49 -0.56
CA LEU A 77 -15.60 -0.08 -0.73
C LEU A 77 -16.52 0.62 -1.73
N HIS A 78 -16.80 1.90 -1.49
CA HIS A 78 -17.37 2.75 -2.52
C HIS A 78 -16.26 3.29 -3.42
N ALA A 79 -16.54 3.39 -4.73
CA ALA A 79 -15.58 3.89 -5.73
C ALA A 79 -15.01 5.28 -5.38
N VAL A 80 -15.79 6.13 -4.72
CA VAL A 80 -15.35 7.47 -4.28
C VAL A 80 -14.23 7.44 -3.23
N GLN A 81 -14.07 6.33 -2.49
CA GLN A 81 -13.08 6.19 -1.42
C GLN A 81 -11.70 5.76 -1.96
N ALA A 82 -11.66 5.04 -3.09
CA ALA A 82 -10.44 4.42 -3.60
C ALA A 82 -9.27 5.40 -3.83
N PRO A 83 -9.47 6.60 -4.44
CA PRO A 83 -8.37 7.55 -4.60
C PRO A 83 -7.74 8.00 -3.27
N GLY A 84 -8.56 8.21 -2.24
CA GLY A 84 -8.09 8.61 -0.91
C GLY A 84 -7.33 7.50 -0.19
N ILE A 85 -7.81 6.26 -0.31
CA ILE A 85 -7.13 5.08 0.24
C ILE A 85 -5.78 4.86 -0.46
N ALA A 86 -5.76 4.91 -1.79
CA ALA A 86 -4.54 4.76 -2.57
C ALA A 86 -3.49 5.81 -2.20
N ARG A 87 -3.92 7.08 -2.08
CA ARG A 87 -3.03 8.18 -1.68
C ARG A 87 -2.46 7.98 -0.27
N ARG A 88 -3.28 7.51 0.67
CA ARG A 88 -2.82 7.18 2.03
C ARG A 88 -1.72 6.13 2.01
N ILE A 89 -1.99 4.98 1.39
CA ILE A 89 -1.05 3.85 1.38
C ILE A 89 0.26 4.22 0.67
N LEU A 90 0.17 4.91 -0.47
CA LEU A 90 1.32 5.22 -1.32
C LEU A 90 2.12 6.44 -0.85
N ALA A 91 1.59 7.27 0.06
CA ALA A 91 2.27 8.48 0.45
C ALA A 91 1.87 9.03 1.83
N ASP A 92 0.58 9.33 2.06
CA ASP A 92 0.21 10.18 3.20
C ASP A 92 0.44 9.48 4.56
N ASN A 93 0.30 8.16 4.62
CA ASN A 93 0.61 7.37 5.81
C ASN A 93 2.10 7.45 6.19
N ALA A 94 2.99 7.35 5.19
CA ALA A 94 4.43 7.52 5.41
C ALA A 94 4.76 8.97 5.80
N ARG A 95 4.11 9.97 5.20
CA ARG A 95 4.28 11.37 5.59
C ARG A 95 3.86 11.64 7.04
N GLU A 96 2.76 11.04 7.48
CA GLU A 96 2.26 11.14 8.85
C GLU A 96 3.22 10.47 9.84
N LEU A 97 3.65 9.24 9.56
CA LEU A 97 4.56 8.47 10.40
C LEU A 97 5.93 9.14 10.54
N TYR A 98 6.53 9.53 9.40
CA TYR A 98 7.89 10.06 9.34
C TYR A 98 7.97 11.59 9.37
N GLN A 99 6.84 12.29 9.49
CA GLN A 99 6.75 13.76 9.59
C GLN A 99 7.37 14.50 8.39
N LEU A 100 6.98 14.12 7.17
CA LEU A 100 7.70 14.49 5.93
C LEU A 100 7.19 15.74 5.18
N GLY A 101 6.10 16.39 5.59
CA GLY A 101 5.61 17.64 4.95
C GLY A 101 4.84 17.44 3.65
#